data_AF-A0A842SK79-F1
#
_entry.id   AF-A0A842SK79-F1
#
_cell.length_a   1.000
_cell.length_b   1.000
_cell.length_c   1.000
_cell.angle_alpha   90.00
_cell.angle_beta   90.00
_cell.angle_gamma   90.00
#
_symmetry.space_group_name_H-M   'P 1'
#
loop_
_entity.id
_entity.type
_entity.pdbx_description
1 polymer ?
#
loop_
_entity_poly.entity_id
_entity_poly.type
_entity_poly.pdbx_seq_one_letter_code
_entity_poly.pdbx_strand_id
1 'polypeptide(L)'
;MTDKCFYFEDGKIISDVFGLLDVLKNMDDETFYNHVNDDKNDFSVWIKQSLNREQLAAEISKAKSKKEAIDILKKYNSGEKLSILSPIRKIFYSSLNMFQSIKSELLYNFRYKNLSDTFISGYKQRKNKINELKDNGYEIQMCESYIEKLEKKIEKFIHNRSEKSAISILHLFYCLDEELVNYEKTFNIVKTFNNNYDQYKIRIKGLKKKNKDVYDPEMTLSRIRKMIKIYTESNKEQDAIEIVHLFYSLEDAIDLINKK
;
A
#
# COMPACT_ATOMS: atom_id res chain seq x y z
N MET A 1 14.27 -20.66 15.93
CA MET A 1 13.51 -19.41 15.74
C MET A 1 14.29 -18.59 14.74
N THR A 2 13.77 -18.38 13.54
CA THR A 2 14.40 -17.49 12.55
C THR A 2 13.90 -16.08 12.82
N ASP A 3 14.84 -15.16 13.09
CA ASP A 3 14.50 -13.76 13.27
C ASP A 3 13.89 -13.20 11.97
N LYS A 4 12.78 -12.47 12.10
CA LYS A 4 12.10 -11.87 10.94
C LYS A 4 12.93 -10.75 10.30
N CYS A 5 13.85 -10.17 11.06
CA CYS A 5 14.69 -9.06 10.64
C CYS A 5 16.12 -9.51 10.32
N PHE A 6 16.80 -8.76 9.46
CA PHE A 6 18.24 -8.87 9.24
C PHE A 6 18.93 -7.71 9.96
N TYR A 7 19.99 -8.04 10.68
CA TYR A 7 20.75 -7.11 11.51
C TYR A 7 22.14 -6.91 10.91
N PHE A 8 22.49 -5.66 10.63
CA PHE A 8 23.83 -5.27 10.17
C PHE A 8 24.73 -4.91 11.35
N GLU A 9 26.04 -5.03 11.17
CA GLU A 9 27.03 -4.70 12.20
C GLU A 9 27.01 -3.22 12.62
N ASP A 10 26.58 -2.33 11.72
CA ASP A 10 26.40 -0.90 11.97
C ASP A 10 25.10 -0.55 12.73
N GLY A 11 24.36 -1.58 13.17
CA GLY A 11 23.10 -1.43 13.91
C GLY A 11 21.88 -1.18 13.03
N LYS A 12 22.02 -1.13 11.69
CA LYS A 12 20.85 -1.08 10.80
C LYS A 12 20.07 -2.38 10.88
N ILE A 13 18.75 -2.27 10.80
CA ILE A 13 17.82 -3.39 10.82
C ILE A 13 16.89 -3.27 9.62
N ILE A 14 16.74 -4.35 8.87
CA ILE A 14 15.76 -4.45 7.78
C ILE A 14 14.82 -5.63 8.02
N SER A 15 13.59 -5.51 7.54
CA SER A 15 12.55 -6.53 7.69
C SER A 15 11.93 -6.96 6.38
N ASP A 16 12.37 -6.38 5.25
CA ASP A 16 11.86 -6.69 3.92
C ASP A 16 12.91 -6.46 2.81
N VAL A 17 12.56 -6.90 1.60
CA VAL A 17 13.39 -6.86 0.39
C VAL A 17 13.64 -5.42 -0.10
N PHE A 18 12.76 -4.46 0.22
CA PHE A 18 12.93 -3.06 -0.15
C PHE A 18 13.99 -2.39 0.72
N GLY A 19 13.93 -2.63 2.03
CA GLY A 19 14.96 -2.23 2.98
C GLY A 19 16.32 -2.79 2.59
N LEU A 20 16.37 -4.06 2.16
CA LEU A 20 17.60 -4.65 1.63
C LEU A 20 18.12 -3.88 0.41
N LEU A 21 17.26 -3.61 -0.57
CA LEU A 21 17.65 -2.87 -1.77
C LEU A 21 18.18 -1.46 -1.45
N ASP A 22 17.54 -0.75 -0.52
CA ASP A 22 17.95 0.60 -0.15
C ASP A 22 19.24 0.62 0.68
N VAL A 23 19.46 -0.39 1.53
CA VAL A 23 20.74 -0.59 2.20
C VAL A 23 21.84 -0.89 1.18
N LEU A 24 21.62 -1.84 0.24
CA LEU A 24 22.62 -2.22 -0.76
C LEU A 24 23.06 -1.05 -1.67
N LYS A 25 22.18 -0.08 -1.95
CA LYS A 25 22.57 1.11 -2.74
C LYS A 25 23.60 1.98 -2.03
N ASN A 26 23.56 2.01 -0.70
CA ASN A 26 24.40 2.87 0.13
C ASN A 26 25.51 2.10 0.86
N MET A 27 25.49 0.76 0.78
CA MET A 27 26.49 -0.13 1.35
C MET A 27 27.77 -0.05 0.51
N ASP A 28 28.93 0.07 1.17
CA ASP A 28 30.23 -0.04 0.53
C ASP A 28 30.52 -1.50 0.11
N ASP A 29 31.51 -1.69 -0.76
CA ASP A 29 31.79 -3.03 -1.31
C ASP A 29 32.39 -3.97 -0.26
N GLU A 30 33.16 -3.46 0.71
CA GLU A 30 33.77 -4.26 1.78
C GLU A 30 32.71 -4.87 2.69
N THR A 31 31.77 -4.05 3.17
CA THR A 31 30.61 -4.50 3.94
C THR A 31 29.76 -5.51 3.16
N PHE A 32 29.59 -5.32 1.84
CA PHE A 32 28.88 -6.29 1.01
C PHE A 32 29.60 -7.64 0.98
N TYR A 33 30.93 -7.65 0.80
CA TYR A 33 31.73 -8.88 0.75
C TYR A 33 31.72 -9.67 2.07
N ASN A 34 31.53 -9.00 3.21
CA ASN A 34 31.37 -9.67 4.50
C ASN A 34 30.09 -10.53 4.57
N HIS A 35 29.07 -10.19 3.79
CA HIS A 35 27.80 -10.92 3.70
C HIS A 35 27.71 -11.86 2.48
N VAL A 36 28.43 -11.54 1.41
CA VAL A 36 28.39 -12.26 0.14
C VAL A 36 29.80 -12.54 -0.34
N ASN A 37 30.18 -13.81 -0.36
CA ASN A 37 31.45 -14.29 -0.89
C ASN A 37 31.24 -15.63 -1.62
N ASP A 38 32.33 -16.30 -2.03
CA ASP A 38 32.22 -17.55 -2.80
C ASP A 38 31.59 -18.71 -1.99
N ASP A 39 31.64 -18.65 -0.66
CA ASP A 39 31.13 -19.71 0.22
C ASP A 39 29.72 -19.43 0.76
N LYS A 40 29.34 -18.14 0.88
CA LYS A 40 28.07 -17.75 1.50
C LYS A 40 27.40 -16.53 0.85
N ASN A 41 26.09 -16.46 1.02
CA ASN A 41 25.29 -15.28 0.70
C ASN A 41 24.20 -15.12 1.77
N ASP A 42 24.50 -14.34 2.81
CA ASP A 42 23.65 -14.17 3.99
C ASP A 42 22.29 -13.59 3.62
N PHE A 43 22.23 -12.72 2.61
CA PHE A 43 20.99 -12.14 2.10
C PHE A 43 20.07 -13.21 1.51
N SER A 44 20.60 -14.15 0.72
CA SER A 44 19.81 -15.23 0.13
C SER A 44 19.21 -16.15 1.21
N VAL A 45 19.99 -16.46 2.25
CA VAL A 45 19.57 -17.30 3.38
C VAL A 45 18.45 -16.61 4.14
N TRP A 46 18.62 -15.33 4.47
CA TRP A 46 17.60 -14.54 5.14
C TRP A 46 16.31 -14.41 4.33
N ILE A 47 16.40 -14.07 3.04
CA ILE A 47 15.22 -13.98 2.15
C ILE A 47 14.45 -15.30 2.12
N LYS A 48 15.17 -16.44 2.09
CA LYS A 48 14.55 -17.76 2.11
C LYS A 48 13.88 -18.04 3.45
N GLN A 49 14.59 -17.87 4.55
CA GLN A 49 14.18 -18.35 5.87
C GLN A 49 13.24 -17.41 6.61
N SER A 50 13.41 -16.10 6.46
CA SER A 50 12.65 -15.09 7.19
C SER A 50 11.49 -14.52 6.38
N LEU A 51 11.62 -14.44 5.05
CA LEU A 51 10.59 -13.89 4.17
C LEU A 51 9.83 -14.96 3.36
N ASN A 52 10.26 -16.22 3.41
CA ASN A 52 9.68 -17.33 2.65
C ASN A 52 9.58 -17.03 1.14
N ARG A 53 10.62 -16.40 0.56
CA ARG A 53 10.69 -16.06 -0.87
C ARG A 53 11.72 -16.95 -1.58
N GLU A 54 11.40 -18.22 -1.75
CA GLU A 54 12.35 -19.23 -2.26
C GLU A 54 12.93 -18.91 -3.64
N GLN A 55 12.09 -18.43 -4.57
CA GLN A 55 12.54 -18.11 -5.93
C GLN A 55 13.52 -16.93 -5.94
N LEU A 56 13.19 -15.85 -5.22
CA LEU A 56 14.07 -14.70 -5.08
C LEU A 56 15.38 -15.09 -4.38
N ALA A 57 15.30 -15.88 -3.31
CA ALA A 57 16.48 -16.36 -2.61
C ALA A 57 17.42 -17.14 -3.55
N ALA A 58 16.87 -18.00 -4.42
CA ALA A 58 17.63 -18.77 -5.40
C ALA A 58 18.24 -17.91 -6.53
N GLU A 59 17.64 -16.76 -6.84
CA GLU A 59 18.26 -15.79 -7.75
C GLU A 59 19.36 -15.00 -7.04
N ILE A 60 19.07 -14.48 -5.84
CA ILE A 60 20.02 -13.70 -5.03
C ILE A 60 21.26 -14.52 -4.67
N SER A 61 21.11 -15.82 -4.40
CA SER A 61 22.26 -16.69 -4.10
C SER A 61 23.27 -16.79 -5.24
N LYS A 62 22.88 -16.43 -6.47
CA LYS A 62 23.77 -16.42 -7.65
C LYS A 62 24.48 -15.09 -7.84
N ALA A 63 24.06 -14.03 -7.14
CA ALA A 63 24.69 -12.72 -7.23
C ALA A 63 26.04 -12.76 -6.51
N LYS A 64 27.12 -12.44 -7.23
CA LYS A 64 28.47 -12.35 -6.68
C LYS A 64 28.91 -10.91 -6.46
N SER A 65 28.20 -9.96 -7.05
CA SER A 65 28.45 -8.53 -6.87
C SER A 65 27.24 -7.79 -6.34
N LYS A 66 27.50 -6.67 -5.65
CA LYS A 66 26.49 -5.74 -5.16
C LYS A 66 25.56 -5.26 -6.28
N LYS A 67 26.14 -4.98 -7.46
CA LYS A 67 25.39 -4.55 -8.64
C LYS A 67 24.41 -5.62 -9.12
N GLU A 68 24.85 -6.87 -9.24
CA GLU A 68 23.97 -7.99 -9.63
C GLU A 68 22.85 -8.19 -8.62
N ALA A 69 23.15 -8.16 -7.32
CA ALA A 69 22.14 -8.28 -6.28
C ALA A 69 21.11 -7.13 -6.40
N ILE A 70 21.56 -5.89 -6.59
CA ILE A 70 20.69 -4.74 -6.83
C ILE A 70 19.84 -4.93 -8.08
N ASP A 71 20.41 -5.44 -9.18
CA ASP A 71 19.68 -5.61 -10.43
C ASP A 71 18.63 -6.73 -10.33
N ILE A 72 18.93 -7.84 -9.64
CA ILE A 72 17.96 -8.88 -9.29
C ILE A 72 16.85 -8.31 -8.43
N LEU A 73 17.19 -7.57 -7.36
CA LEU A 73 16.19 -6.95 -6.47
C LEU A 73 15.36 -5.88 -7.18
N LYS A 74 15.95 -5.12 -8.11
CA LYS A 74 15.23 -4.17 -8.96
C LYS A 74 14.30 -4.89 -9.91
N LYS A 75 14.74 -5.99 -10.53
CA LYS A 75 13.93 -6.82 -11.42
C LYS A 75 12.80 -7.51 -10.66
N TYR A 76 13.08 -8.03 -9.48
CA TYR A 76 12.07 -8.57 -8.57
C TYR A 76 11.09 -7.47 -8.20
N ASN A 77 11.57 -6.30 -7.79
CA ASN A 77 10.72 -5.16 -7.47
C ASN A 77 9.99 -4.60 -8.69
N SER A 78 10.47 -4.78 -9.93
CA SER A 78 9.78 -4.34 -11.15
C SER A 78 8.80 -5.40 -11.69
N GLY A 79 9.09 -6.68 -11.45
CA GLY A 79 8.27 -7.85 -11.78
C GLY A 79 7.13 -8.09 -10.78
N GLU A 80 7.39 -8.02 -9.47
CA GLU A 80 6.34 -7.92 -8.43
C GLU A 80 5.54 -6.62 -8.55
N LYS A 81 6.12 -5.54 -9.11
CA LYS A 81 5.42 -4.27 -9.36
C LYS A 81 4.29 -4.37 -10.40
N LEU A 82 4.19 -5.46 -11.16
CA LEU A 82 3.18 -5.57 -12.22
C LEU A 82 1.95 -6.40 -11.85
N SER A 83 2.00 -7.34 -10.89
CA SER A 83 0.80 -8.13 -10.56
C SER A 83 0.01 -7.63 -9.35
N ILE A 84 0.66 -7.14 -8.26
CA ILE A 84 -0.07 -6.99 -6.97
C ILE A 84 -0.26 -5.52 -6.53
N LEU A 85 0.53 -4.56 -7.03
CA LEU A 85 0.51 -3.16 -6.51
C LEU A 85 0.34 -2.06 -7.58
N SER A 86 0.20 -2.41 -8.86
CA SER A 86 0.20 -1.45 -9.99
C SER A 86 -0.82 -0.30 -9.86
N PRO A 87 -2.10 -0.53 -9.47
CA PRO A 87 -3.04 0.58 -9.29
C PRO A 87 -2.78 1.37 -8.02
N ILE A 88 -2.55 0.69 -6.89
CA ILE A 88 -2.45 1.29 -5.56
C ILE A 88 -1.21 2.18 -5.45
N ARG A 89 -0.07 1.71 -5.97
CA ARG A 89 1.19 2.47 -5.95
C ARG A 89 1.20 3.61 -6.96
N LYS A 90 0.56 3.45 -8.12
CA LYS A 90 0.42 4.52 -9.11
C LYS A 90 -0.48 5.64 -8.58
N ILE A 91 -1.55 5.29 -7.86
CA ILE A 91 -2.40 6.24 -7.13
C ILE A 91 -1.59 6.89 -6.00
N PHE A 92 -0.91 6.12 -5.14
CA PHE A 92 -0.13 6.67 -4.03
C PHE A 92 1.00 7.61 -4.49
N TYR A 93 1.77 7.23 -5.52
CA TYR A 93 2.80 8.10 -6.08
C TYR A 93 2.21 9.28 -6.86
N SER A 94 1.07 9.13 -7.52
CA SER A 94 0.35 10.26 -8.12
C SER A 94 -0.12 11.24 -7.04
N SER A 95 -0.67 10.75 -5.94
CA SER A 95 -1.09 11.56 -4.79
C SER A 95 0.10 12.19 -4.07
N LEU A 96 1.23 11.49 -3.94
CA LEU A 96 2.45 12.02 -3.33
C LEU A 96 3.09 13.11 -4.20
N ASN A 97 3.17 12.90 -5.52
CA ASN A 97 3.68 13.90 -6.46
C ASN A 97 2.74 15.12 -6.56
N MET A 98 1.42 14.89 -6.56
CA MET A 98 0.41 15.94 -6.46
C MET A 98 0.56 16.71 -5.14
N PHE A 99 0.78 16.02 -4.02
CA PHE A 99 1.02 16.65 -2.73
C PHE A 99 2.31 17.48 -2.73
N GLN A 100 3.40 17.00 -3.34
CA GLN A 100 4.63 17.78 -3.46
C GLN A 100 4.46 19.00 -4.36
N SER A 101 3.70 18.89 -5.45
CA SER A 101 3.33 20.02 -6.31
C SER A 101 2.48 21.04 -5.57
N ILE A 102 1.42 20.60 -4.88
CA ILE A 102 0.53 21.44 -4.07
C ILE A 102 1.30 22.08 -2.91
N LYS A 103 2.20 21.35 -2.25
CA LYS A 103 3.07 21.88 -1.20
C LYS A 103 3.98 22.98 -1.76
N SER A 104 4.57 22.77 -2.93
CA SER A 104 5.47 23.75 -3.56
C SER A 104 4.71 24.99 -4.04
N GLU A 105 3.53 24.81 -4.62
CA GLU A 105 2.64 25.88 -5.07
C GLU A 105 2.01 26.65 -3.89
N LEU A 106 1.66 25.96 -2.80
CA LEU A 106 1.18 26.61 -1.59
C LEU A 106 2.29 27.29 -0.83
N LEU A 107 3.52 26.76 -0.78
CA LEU A 107 4.66 27.48 -0.22
C LEU A 107 4.99 28.74 -1.05
N TYR A 108 4.86 28.66 -2.38
CA TYR A 108 5.00 29.80 -3.27
C TYR A 108 3.88 30.84 -3.03
N ASN A 109 2.61 30.41 -3.02
CA ASN A 109 1.47 31.29 -2.80
C ASN A 109 1.41 31.84 -1.37
N PHE A 110 1.80 31.06 -0.36
CA PHE A 110 1.90 31.48 1.05
C PHE A 110 2.89 32.65 1.22
N ARG A 111 3.94 32.68 0.39
CA ARG A 111 4.93 33.75 0.39
C ARG A 111 4.43 35.03 -0.30
N TYR A 112 3.36 34.97 -1.10
CA TYR A 112 2.98 36.07 -1.99
C TYR A 112 1.46 36.43 -2.08
N LYS A 113 0.51 35.68 -1.48
CA LYS A 113 -0.95 36.01 -1.48
C LYS A 113 -1.81 35.24 -0.43
N ASN A 114 -3.05 35.70 -0.23
CA ASN A 114 -4.11 35.05 0.58
C ASN A 114 -4.28 33.56 0.20
N LEU A 115 -4.83 32.72 1.10
CA LEU A 115 -5.28 31.35 0.81
C LEU A 115 -5.92 31.29 -0.57
N SER A 116 -5.28 30.59 -1.52
CA SER A 116 -5.70 30.65 -2.91
C SER A 116 -7.10 30.07 -3.09
N ASP A 117 -7.88 30.62 -4.02
CA ASP A 117 -9.20 30.09 -4.37
C ASP A 117 -9.15 28.59 -4.72
N THR A 118 -8.02 28.13 -5.26
CA THR A 118 -7.70 26.72 -5.50
C THR A 118 -7.83 25.87 -4.23
N PHE A 119 -7.28 26.35 -3.11
CA PHE A 119 -7.32 25.63 -1.84
C PHE A 119 -8.75 25.54 -1.28
N ILE A 120 -9.48 26.65 -1.30
CA ILE A 120 -10.88 26.70 -0.84
C ILE A 120 -11.76 25.81 -1.72
N SER A 121 -11.53 25.80 -3.04
CA SER A 121 -12.22 24.92 -3.97
C SER A 121 -11.94 23.44 -3.67
N GLY A 122 -10.67 23.08 -3.47
CA GLY A 122 -10.29 21.70 -3.11
C GLY A 122 -10.85 21.26 -1.75
N TYR A 123 -10.98 22.17 -0.78
CA TYR A 123 -11.67 21.89 0.47
C TYR A 123 -13.15 21.55 0.24
N LYS A 124 -13.86 22.41 -0.50
CA LYS A 124 -15.29 22.23 -0.81
C LYS A 124 -15.56 20.93 -1.55
N GLN A 125 -14.72 20.58 -2.53
CA GLN A 125 -14.86 19.31 -3.27
C GLN A 125 -14.79 18.09 -2.34
N ARG A 126 -13.81 18.05 -1.42
CA ARG A 126 -13.67 16.94 -0.46
C ARG A 126 -14.83 16.86 0.51
N LYS A 127 -15.30 18.00 1.03
CA LYS A 127 -16.47 18.07 1.90
C LYS A 127 -17.73 17.54 1.18
N ASN A 128 -17.92 17.92 -0.08
CA ASN A 128 -19.02 17.40 -0.89
C ASN A 128 -18.90 15.88 -1.11
N LYS A 129 -17.70 15.37 -1.37
CA LYS A 129 -17.48 13.92 -1.55
C LYS A 129 -17.78 13.13 -0.28
N ILE A 130 -17.39 13.64 0.88
CA ILE A 130 -17.73 13.07 2.19
C ILE A 130 -19.25 13.01 2.37
N ASN A 131 -19.97 14.10 2.06
CA ASN A 131 -21.43 14.09 2.12
C ASN A 131 -22.05 13.06 1.16
N GLU A 132 -21.57 12.97 -0.08
CA GLU A 132 -22.00 11.95 -1.04
C GLU A 132 -21.78 10.53 -0.51
N LEU A 133 -20.63 10.28 0.13
CA LEU A 133 -20.38 9.02 0.80
C LEU A 133 -21.42 8.79 1.93
N LYS A 134 -21.63 9.79 2.79
CA LYS A 134 -22.60 9.68 3.89
C LYS A 134 -24.00 9.32 3.39
N ASP A 135 -24.45 9.96 2.31
CA ASP A 135 -25.75 9.74 1.69
C ASP A 135 -25.88 8.32 1.10
N ASN A 136 -24.76 7.71 0.71
CA ASN A 136 -24.67 6.31 0.29
C ASN A 136 -24.54 5.32 1.46
N GLY A 137 -24.62 5.78 2.71
CA GLY A 137 -24.68 4.95 3.90
C GLY A 137 -23.32 4.54 4.50
N TYR A 138 -22.21 5.20 4.12
CA TYR A 138 -20.92 4.92 4.77
C TYR A 138 -20.82 5.63 6.13
N GLU A 139 -20.31 4.91 7.13
CA GLU A 139 -19.79 5.52 8.34
C GLU A 139 -18.42 6.13 8.04
N ILE A 140 -18.37 7.45 7.97
CA ILE A 140 -17.19 8.25 7.63
C ILE A 140 -16.73 9.11 8.81
N GLN A 141 -16.98 8.64 10.04
CA GLN A 141 -16.69 9.37 11.28
C GLN A 141 -15.23 9.85 11.35
N MET A 142 -14.30 9.09 10.78
CA MET A 142 -12.89 9.46 10.72
C MET A 142 -12.65 10.62 9.73
N CYS A 143 -13.23 10.58 8.53
CA CYS A 143 -13.18 11.70 7.58
C CYS A 143 -13.87 12.95 8.14
N GLU A 144 -14.99 12.79 8.85
CA GLU A 144 -15.67 13.88 9.56
C GLU A 144 -14.76 14.49 10.64
N SER A 145 -14.08 13.67 11.44
CA SER A 145 -13.10 14.14 12.43
C SER A 145 -11.93 14.89 11.78
N TYR A 146 -11.44 14.41 10.63
CA TYR A 146 -10.40 15.10 9.88
C TYR A 146 -10.88 16.45 9.33
N ILE A 147 -12.11 16.53 8.80
CA ILE A 147 -12.72 17.79 8.37
C ILE A 147 -12.88 18.76 9.54
N GLU A 148 -13.40 18.31 10.69
CA GLU A 148 -13.58 19.18 11.84
C GLU A 148 -12.24 19.74 12.34
N LYS A 149 -11.20 18.89 12.41
CA LYS A 149 -9.83 19.32 12.73
C LYS A 149 -9.28 20.30 11.70
N LEU A 150 -9.59 20.07 10.42
CA LEU A 150 -9.16 20.91 9.32
C LEU A 150 -9.83 22.29 9.39
N GLU A 151 -11.14 22.36 9.60
CA GLU A 151 -11.92 23.59 9.77
C GLU A 151 -11.34 24.44 10.90
N LYS A 152 -11.16 23.84 12.09
CA LYS A 152 -10.55 24.52 13.25
C LYS A 152 -9.15 25.04 12.97
N LYS A 153 -8.33 24.31 12.20
CA LYS A 153 -6.99 24.77 11.84
C LYS A 153 -7.01 25.86 10.77
N ILE A 154 -7.91 25.78 9.79
CA ILE A 154 -8.12 26.83 8.78
C ILE A 154 -8.56 28.13 9.47
N GLU A 155 -9.51 28.07 10.41
CA GLU A 155 -9.93 29.24 11.19
C GLU A 155 -8.75 29.87 11.95
N LYS A 156 -7.98 29.06 12.68
CA LYS A 156 -6.77 29.54 13.38
C LYS A 156 -5.73 30.13 12.42
N PHE A 157 -5.59 29.55 11.24
CA PHE A 157 -4.68 30.03 10.22
C PHE A 157 -5.13 31.38 9.64
N ILE A 158 -6.43 31.55 9.38
CA ILE A 158 -6.99 32.82 8.89
C ILE A 158 -6.63 33.97 9.85
N HIS A 159 -6.64 33.69 11.16
CA HIS A 159 -6.30 34.67 12.19
C HIS A 159 -4.79 34.89 12.34
N ASN A 160 -3.98 33.83 12.35
CA ASN A 160 -2.57 33.92 12.75
C ASN A 160 -1.55 33.90 11.61
N ARG A 161 -1.98 33.51 10.39
CA ARG A 161 -1.17 33.42 9.15
C ARG A 161 0.24 32.81 9.30
N SER A 162 0.42 31.87 10.22
CA SER A 162 1.74 31.29 10.48
C SER A 162 2.05 30.10 9.57
N GLU A 163 3.30 29.99 9.13
CA GLU A 163 3.79 28.91 8.27
C GLU A 163 3.55 27.53 8.89
N LYS A 164 3.78 27.42 10.20
CA LYS A 164 3.50 26.20 10.98
C LYS A 164 2.03 25.79 10.89
N SER A 165 1.10 26.75 10.88
CA SER A 165 -0.33 26.47 10.72
C SER A 165 -0.65 26.01 9.29
N ALA A 166 -0.03 26.60 8.26
CA ALA A 166 -0.18 26.17 6.87
C ALA A 166 0.27 24.72 6.66
N ILE A 167 1.47 24.36 7.15
CA ILE A 167 2.00 22.99 7.07
C ILE A 167 1.07 22.01 7.79
N SER A 168 0.56 22.41 8.96
CA SER A 168 -0.34 21.59 9.77
C SER A 168 -1.70 21.35 9.11
N ILE A 169 -2.20 22.29 8.31
CA ILE A 169 -3.40 22.11 7.50
C ILE A 169 -3.11 21.23 6.28
N LEU A 170 -1.98 21.43 5.60
CA LEU A 170 -1.57 20.61 4.48
C LEU A 170 -1.45 19.13 4.83
N HIS A 171 -0.84 18.83 5.98
CA HIS A 171 -0.74 17.47 6.47
C HIS A 171 -2.12 16.84 6.71
N LEU A 172 -3.07 17.59 7.28
CA LEU A 172 -4.44 17.08 7.46
C LEU A 172 -5.17 16.86 6.12
N PHE A 173 -4.94 17.71 5.12
CA PHE A 173 -5.47 17.48 3.78
C PHE A 173 -4.96 16.18 3.16
N TYR A 174 -3.66 15.91 3.32
CA TYR A 174 -3.06 14.67 2.83
C TYR A 174 -3.68 13.45 3.49
N CYS A 175 -3.78 13.45 4.83
CA CYS A 175 -4.43 12.37 5.56
C CYS A 175 -5.87 12.17 5.09
N LEU A 176 -6.63 13.26 4.88
CA LEU A 176 -8.01 13.17 4.41
C LEU A 176 -8.10 12.56 2.99
N ASP A 177 -7.21 12.93 2.09
CA ASP A 177 -7.16 12.38 0.73
C ASP A 177 -6.80 10.89 0.72
N GLU A 178 -5.84 10.49 1.56
CA GLU A 178 -5.44 9.09 1.70
C GLU A 178 -6.60 8.22 2.22
N GLU A 179 -7.29 8.68 3.26
CA GLU A 179 -8.48 8.03 3.80
C GLU A 179 -9.59 7.90 2.76
N LEU A 180 -9.95 9.00 2.08
CA LEU A 180 -11.01 8.99 1.05
C LEU A 180 -10.70 7.99 -0.07
N VAL A 181 -9.45 7.92 -0.50
CA VAL A 181 -9.00 6.95 -1.51
C VAL A 181 -9.13 5.51 -0.99
N ASN A 182 -8.81 5.26 0.28
CA ASN A 182 -8.93 3.93 0.87
C ASN A 182 -10.39 3.49 1.01
N TYR A 183 -11.30 4.39 1.42
CA TYR A 183 -12.74 4.11 1.47
C TYR A 183 -13.31 3.82 0.08
N GLU A 184 -13.00 4.66 -0.92
CA GLU A 184 -13.51 4.48 -2.27
C GLU A 184 -13.02 3.15 -2.90
N LYS A 185 -11.76 2.79 -2.68
CA LYS A 185 -11.20 1.51 -3.13
C LYS A 185 -11.90 0.33 -2.48
N THR A 186 -12.02 0.36 -1.15
CA THR A 186 -12.66 -0.71 -0.39
C THR A 186 -14.11 -0.89 -0.83
N PHE A 187 -14.83 0.22 -1.01
CA PHE A 187 -16.19 0.18 -1.52
C PHE A 187 -16.28 -0.46 -2.91
N ASN A 188 -15.46 0.00 -3.86
CA ASN A 188 -15.48 -0.52 -5.21
C ASN A 188 -15.14 -2.01 -5.25
N ILE A 189 -14.23 -2.48 -4.39
CA ILE A 189 -13.89 -3.90 -4.25
C ILE A 189 -15.06 -4.69 -3.65
N VAL A 190 -15.65 -4.23 -2.56
CA VAL A 190 -16.82 -4.90 -1.93
C VAL A 190 -18.00 -4.94 -2.91
N LYS A 191 -18.28 -3.84 -3.61
CA LYS A 191 -19.33 -3.76 -4.63
C LYS A 191 -19.06 -4.72 -5.79
N THR A 192 -17.83 -4.73 -6.32
CA THR A 192 -17.42 -5.63 -7.41
C THR A 192 -17.50 -7.09 -6.97
N PHE A 193 -17.04 -7.41 -5.76
CA PHE A 193 -17.12 -8.76 -5.21
C PHE A 193 -18.56 -9.22 -5.04
N ASN A 194 -19.44 -8.39 -4.48
CA ASN A 194 -20.85 -8.72 -4.29
C ASN A 194 -21.56 -8.91 -5.63
N ASN A 195 -21.35 -8.01 -6.60
CA ASN A 195 -21.97 -8.10 -7.93
C ASN A 195 -21.52 -9.32 -8.72
N ASN A 196 -20.27 -9.77 -8.53
CA ASN A 196 -19.69 -10.90 -9.26
C ASN A 196 -19.63 -12.19 -8.42
N TYR A 197 -20.26 -12.21 -7.24
CA TYR A 197 -20.11 -13.31 -6.29
C TYR A 197 -20.45 -14.68 -6.91
N ASP A 198 -21.57 -14.75 -7.63
CA ASP A 198 -22.00 -16.00 -8.27
C ASP A 198 -21.05 -16.43 -9.39
N GLN A 199 -20.46 -15.47 -10.12
CA GLN A 199 -19.44 -15.76 -11.12
C GLN A 199 -18.17 -16.33 -10.46
N TYR A 200 -17.73 -15.76 -9.33
CA TYR A 200 -16.62 -16.33 -8.56
C TYR A 200 -16.93 -17.73 -8.09
N LYS A 201 -18.13 -17.98 -7.56
CA LYS A 201 -18.58 -19.32 -7.14
C LYS A 201 -18.55 -20.33 -8.29
N ILE A 202 -18.99 -19.94 -9.49
CA ILE A 202 -18.94 -20.78 -10.70
C ILE A 202 -17.50 -21.08 -11.09
N ARG A 203 -16.65 -20.05 -11.19
CA ARG A 203 -15.22 -20.19 -11.54
C ARG A 203 -14.52 -21.15 -10.56
N ILE A 204 -14.70 -20.91 -9.26
CA ILE A 204 -14.13 -21.71 -8.16
C ILE A 204 -14.56 -23.18 -8.21
N LYS A 205 -15.83 -23.47 -8.48
CA LYS A 205 -16.32 -24.85 -8.69
C LYS A 205 -15.64 -25.53 -9.87
N GLY A 206 -15.34 -24.78 -10.93
CA GLY A 206 -14.56 -25.26 -12.07
C GLY A 206 -13.12 -25.62 -11.68
N LEU A 207 -12.50 -24.84 -10.78
CA LEU A 207 -11.11 -25.04 -10.34
C LEU A 207 -10.95 -26.30 -9.48
N LYS A 208 -11.90 -26.59 -8.58
CA LYS A 208 -11.89 -27.80 -7.72
C LYS A 208 -11.83 -29.11 -8.52
N LYS A 209 -12.33 -29.10 -9.77
CA LYS A 209 -12.22 -30.24 -10.69
C LYS A 209 -10.82 -30.42 -11.30
N LYS A 210 -10.04 -29.35 -11.41
CA LYS A 210 -8.73 -29.32 -12.09
C LYS A 210 -7.54 -29.50 -11.14
N ASN A 211 -7.64 -29.08 -9.87
CA ASN A 211 -6.56 -29.18 -8.89
C ASN A 211 -7.12 -29.59 -7.52
N LYS A 212 -6.83 -30.82 -7.07
CA LYS A 212 -7.34 -31.32 -5.78
C LYS A 212 -6.52 -30.88 -4.56
N ASP A 213 -5.25 -30.49 -4.73
CA ASP A 213 -4.30 -30.62 -3.60
C ASP A 213 -3.55 -29.34 -3.16
N VAL A 214 -3.82 -28.14 -3.71
CA VAL A 214 -2.94 -26.96 -3.43
C VAL A 214 -3.67 -25.72 -2.92
N TYR A 215 -4.97 -25.57 -3.14
CA TYR A 215 -5.71 -24.37 -2.74
C TYR A 215 -7.18 -24.72 -2.56
N ASP A 216 -7.81 -24.32 -1.45
CA ASP A 216 -9.26 -24.41 -1.26
C ASP A 216 -9.92 -23.04 -1.52
N PRO A 217 -10.27 -22.74 -2.78
CA PRO A 217 -10.90 -21.48 -3.12
C PRO A 217 -12.28 -21.29 -2.48
N GLU A 218 -12.98 -22.35 -2.06
CA GLU A 218 -14.24 -22.21 -1.30
C GLU A 218 -13.97 -21.66 0.11
N MET A 219 -12.88 -22.10 0.74
CA MET A 219 -12.44 -21.55 2.02
C MET A 219 -12.05 -20.08 1.89
N THR A 220 -11.29 -19.68 0.86
CA THR A 220 -10.93 -18.27 0.64
C THR A 220 -12.16 -17.40 0.39
N LEU A 221 -13.08 -17.84 -0.47
CA LEU A 221 -14.32 -17.12 -0.76
C LEU A 221 -15.20 -16.95 0.50
N SER A 222 -15.26 -17.98 1.34
CA SER A 222 -15.95 -17.95 2.64
C SER A 222 -15.28 -16.96 3.60
N ARG A 223 -13.94 -16.94 3.67
CA ARG A 223 -13.19 -15.97 4.46
C ARG A 223 -13.45 -14.54 3.99
N ILE A 224 -13.39 -14.26 2.68
CA ILE A 224 -13.69 -12.93 2.13
C ILE A 224 -15.11 -12.50 2.53
N ARG A 225 -16.12 -13.37 2.36
CA ARG A 225 -17.49 -13.06 2.78
C ARG A 225 -17.60 -12.75 4.27
N LYS A 226 -16.98 -13.57 5.11
CA LYS A 226 -16.98 -13.37 6.57
C LYS A 226 -16.34 -12.03 6.91
N MET A 227 -15.24 -11.68 6.26
CA MET A 227 -14.57 -10.40 6.51
C MET A 227 -15.35 -9.21 5.98
N ILE A 228 -15.97 -9.30 4.80
CA ILE A 228 -16.88 -8.26 4.30
C ILE A 228 -18.01 -8.04 5.29
N LYS A 229 -18.60 -9.11 5.83
CA LYS A 229 -19.61 -9.01 6.89
C LYS A 229 -19.06 -8.33 8.13
N ILE A 230 -17.90 -8.76 8.64
CA ILE A 230 -17.25 -8.14 9.81
C ILE A 230 -16.99 -6.66 9.55
N TYR A 231 -16.42 -6.30 8.40
CA TYR A 231 -16.16 -4.91 8.02
C TYR A 231 -17.45 -4.09 7.90
N THR A 232 -18.52 -4.67 7.36
CA THR A 232 -19.82 -3.98 7.28
C THR A 232 -20.42 -3.73 8.68
N GLU A 233 -20.10 -4.59 9.66
CA GLU A 233 -20.58 -4.49 11.05
C GLU A 233 -19.63 -3.68 11.97
N SER A 234 -18.32 -3.73 11.73
CA SER A 234 -17.26 -3.16 12.59
C SER A 234 -16.73 -1.83 12.07
N ASN A 235 -16.81 -1.62 10.75
CA ASN A 235 -16.26 -0.52 9.98
C ASN A 235 -14.78 -0.17 10.32
N LYS A 236 -13.97 -1.18 10.67
CA LYS A 236 -12.54 -0.98 10.99
C LYS A 236 -11.69 -0.98 9.72
N GLU A 237 -10.78 -0.02 9.62
CA GLU A 237 -9.85 0.12 8.49
C GLU A 237 -8.96 -1.11 8.27
N GLN A 238 -8.50 -1.73 9.36
CA GLN A 238 -7.68 -2.95 9.28
C GLN A 238 -8.43 -4.09 8.57
N ASP A 239 -9.75 -4.18 8.75
CA ASP A 239 -10.60 -5.20 8.13
C ASP A 239 -10.75 -4.92 6.63
N ALA A 240 -10.80 -3.64 6.22
CA ALA A 240 -10.83 -3.23 4.81
C ALA A 240 -9.55 -3.63 4.07
N ILE A 241 -8.38 -3.33 4.64
CA ILE A 241 -7.07 -3.68 4.06
C ILE A 241 -6.97 -5.20 3.87
N GLU A 242 -7.38 -5.98 4.87
CA GLU A 242 -7.35 -7.44 4.79
C GLU A 242 -8.33 -7.97 3.72
N ILE A 243 -9.52 -7.36 3.56
CA ILE A 243 -10.47 -7.71 2.48
C ILE A 243 -9.83 -7.49 1.11
N VAL A 244 -9.17 -6.34 0.91
CA VAL A 244 -8.49 -6.01 -0.34
C VAL A 244 -7.39 -7.04 -0.65
N HIS A 245 -6.57 -7.40 0.34
CA HIS A 245 -5.53 -8.41 0.19
C HIS A 245 -6.08 -9.79 -0.17
N LEU A 246 -7.14 -10.24 0.52
CA LEU A 246 -7.77 -11.53 0.23
C LEU A 246 -8.41 -11.55 -1.16
N PHE A 247 -9.05 -10.45 -1.58
CA PHE A 247 -9.65 -10.34 -2.90
C PHE A 247 -8.60 -10.47 -4.01
N TYR A 248 -7.49 -9.74 -3.94
CA TYR A 248 -6.42 -9.87 -4.94
C TYR A 248 -5.76 -11.24 -4.92
N SER A 249 -5.57 -11.84 -3.74
CA SER A 249 -5.05 -13.20 -3.62
C SER A 249 -5.96 -14.24 -4.30
N LEU A 250 -7.27 -14.02 -4.28
CA LEU A 250 -8.25 -14.86 -4.97
C LEU A 250 -8.16 -14.68 -6.49
N GLU A 251 -8.08 -13.43 -6.99
CA GLU A 251 -7.92 -13.15 -8.42
C GLU A 251 -6.63 -13.79 -8.98
N ASP A 252 -5.50 -13.61 -8.30
CA ASP A 252 -4.22 -14.18 -8.71
C ASP A 252 -4.27 -15.72 -8.78
N ALA A 253 -4.93 -16.35 -7.81
CA ALA A 253 -5.11 -17.80 -7.81
C ALA A 253 -5.96 -18.27 -8.99
N ILE A 254 -7.03 -17.55 -9.32
CA ILE A 254 -7.87 -17.82 -10.49
C ILE A 254 -7.03 -17.70 -11.78
N ASP A 255 -6.23 -16.64 -11.92
CA ASP A 255 -5.42 -16.36 -13.09
C ASP A 255 -4.28 -17.37 -13.30
N LEU A 256 -3.56 -17.74 -12.23
CA LEU A 256 -2.50 -18.75 -12.26
C LEU A 256 -3.02 -20.10 -12.74
N ILE A 257 -4.24 -20.47 -12.36
CA ILE A 257 -4.85 -21.74 -12.77
C ILE A 257 -5.35 -21.66 -14.21
N ASN A 258 -5.87 -20.52 -14.67
CA ASN A 258 -6.31 -20.35 -16.06
C ASN A 258 -5.16 -20.39 -17.07
N LYS A 259 -3.92 -20.11 -16.64
CA LYS A 259 -2.71 -20.19 -17.47
C LYS A 259 -2.15 -21.62 -17.61
N LYS A 260 -2.69 -22.61 -16.89
CA LYS A 260 -2.30 -24.04 -16.95
C LYS A 260 -3.34 -24.87 -17.69
#